data_AF-A0A1I2F6Q4-F1
#
_entry.id   AF-A0A1I2F6Q4-F1
#
_cell.length_a   1.000
_cell.length_b   1.000
_cell.length_c   1.000
_cell.angle_alpha   90.00
_cell.angle_beta   90.00
_cell.angle_gamma   90.00
#
_symmetry.space_group_name_H-M   'P 1'
#
loop_
_entity.id
_entity.type
_entity.pdbx_description
1 polymer ?
#
loop_
_entity_poly.entity_id
_entity_poly.type
_entity_poly.pdbx_seq_one_letter_code
_entity_poly.pdbx_strand_id
1 'polypeptide(L)'
;MLRALVVVVLAAVAAAPACKGSESALPAGEVGGGEPSRVPLVPKDHALYARFEGTALENACSDDAACSKGGCSGEVCASGDQPPGTCDVPEVQIPTAASCGCVSGECVWYSDGSLTLAAATRKGEAAEQAGPRCGDGTCAAGETCIEYYGIAGPRGPKFQTCGIPCPNGKCADGKKCITIADGPGPVCQ
;
A
#
# COMPACT_ATOMS: atom_id res chain seq x y z
N MET A 1 -6.41 64.02 33.39
CA MET A 1 -6.41 64.86 32.18
C MET A 1 -6.68 63.97 30.99
N LEU A 2 -7.87 64.12 30.42
CA LEU A 2 -8.44 63.37 29.31
C LEU A 2 -7.70 63.78 28.01
N ARG A 3 -7.11 62.85 27.27
CA ARG A 3 -6.75 63.07 25.86
C ARG A 3 -7.38 61.99 25.01
N ALA A 4 -8.53 62.35 24.46
CA ALA A 4 -9.12 61.73 23.30
C ALA A 4 -8.11 61.77 22.14
N LEU A 5 -7.92 60.64 21.45
CA LEU A 5 -7.26 60.62 20.16
C LEU A 5 -8.20 59.91 19.17
N VAL A 6 -8.53 60.69 18.17
CA VAL A 6 -9.52 60.47 17.12
C VAL A 6 -8.89 59.65 16.00
N VAL A 7 -9.57 58.55 15.67
CA VAL A 7 -9.89 57.98 14.35
C VAL A 7 -9.01 58.40 13.15
N VAL A 8 -8.43 57.42 12.46
CA VAL A 8 -8.55 57.30 10.99
C VAL A 8 -8.74 55.83 10.62
N VAL A 9 -9.95 55.50 10.20
CA VAL A 9 -10.30 54.23 9.53
C VAL A 9 -9.86 54.37 8.07
N LEU A 10 -8.89 53.57 7.63
CA LEU A 10 -8.65 53.33 6.21
C LEU A 10 -9.23 51.96 5.86
N ALA A 11 -10.49 51.96 5.43
CA ALA A 11 -11.09 50.83 4.73
C ALA A 11 -10.60 50.87 3.27
N ALA A 12 -9.58 50.07 2.96
CA ALA A 12 -9.22 49.79 1.58
C ALA A 12 -10.27 48.85 0.98
N VAL A 13 -11.28 49.43 0.34
CA VAL A 13 -12.19 48.70 -0.55
C VAL A 13 -11.41 48.39 -1.83
N ALA A 14 -10.79 47.22 -1.88
CA ALA A 14 -10.28 46.67 -3.13
C ALA A 14 -11.50 46.32 -4.01
N ALA A 15 -11.67 47.08 -5.09
CA ALA A 15 -12.63 46.79 -6.12
C ALA A 15 -12.35 45.39 -6.70
N ALA A 16 -13.25 44.45 -6.44
CA ALA A 16 -13.29 43.18 -7.15
C ALA A 16 -13.55 43.48 -8.64
N PRO A 17 -12.78 42.91 -9.59
CA PRO A 17 -13.16 42.94 -10.99
C PRO A 17 -14.49 42.21 -11.13
N ALA A 18 -15.51 42.93 -11.58
CA ALA A 18 -16.75 42.34 -12.04
C ALA A 18 -16.44 41.41 -13.21
N CYS A 19 -16.41 40.09 -12.95
CA CYS A 19 -16.47 39.09 -13.99
C CYS A 19 -17.81 39.26 -14.70
N LYS A 20 -17.80 39.97 -15.83
CA LYS A 20 -18.88 39.95 -16.81
C LYS A 20 -19.13 38.48 -17.17
N GLY A 21 -20.33 38.00 -16.83
CA GLY A 21 -20.86 36.76 -17.38
C GLY A 21 -20.87 36.86 -18.89
N SER A 22 -19.96 36.12 -19.53
CA SER A 22 -20.16 35.68 -20.90
C SER A 22 -21.00 34.41 -20.82
N GLU A 23 -22.30 34.62 -20.92
CA GLU A 23 -23.27 33.57 -21.26
C GLU A 23 -23.03 33.21 -22.74
N SER A 24 -21.94 32.48 -22.98
CA SER A 24 -21.71 31.83 -24.27
C SER A 24 -22.50 30.54 -24.26
N ALA A 25 -23.67 30.58 -24.89
CA ALA A 25 -24.40 29.40 -25.30
C ALA A 25 -23.44 28.46 -26.05
N LEU A 26 -23.06 27.36 -25.40
CA LEU A 26 -22.32 26.29 -26.04
C LEU A 26 -23.29 25.52 -26.95
N PRO A 27 -22.92 25.22 -28.21
CA PRO A 27 -23.66 24.27 -29.00
C PRO A 27 -23.60 22.90 -28.32
N ALA A 28 -24.76 22.26 -28.16
CA ALA A 28 -24.87 20.84 -27.86
C ALA A 28 -24.33 20.06 -29.07
N GLY A 29 -23.01 19.92 -29.13
CA GLY A 29 -22.32 18.99 -30.01
C GLY A 29 -21.96 17.77 -29.19
N GLU A 30 -22.76 16.70 -29.31
CA GLU A 30 -22.35 15.34 -28.99
C GLU A 30 -21.11 15.01 -29.82
N VAL A 31 -19.92 15.15 -29.23
CA VAL A 31 -18.72 14.52 -29.76
C VAL A 31 -18.54 13.25 -28.96
N GLY A 32 -19.15 12.17 -29.44
CA GLY A 32 -18.84 10.80 -29.04
C GLY A 32 -17.43 10.40 -29.49
N GLY A 33 -16.42 11.10 -28.99
CA GLY A 33 -15.04 10.63 -28.97
C GLY A 33 -14.84 9.97 -27.63
N GLY A 34 -14.81 8.63 -27.60
CA GLY A 34 -14.60 7.87 -26.37
C GLY A 34 -13.30 8.31 -25.72
N GLU A 35 -13.40 9.15 -24.70
CA GLU A 35 -12.27 9.56 -23.88
C GLU A 35 -11.63 8.26 -23.36
N PRO A 36 -10.30 8.09 -23.50
CA PRO A 36 -9.66 6.87 -23.05
C PRO A 36 -10.00 6.68 -21.58
N SER A 37 -10.54 5.51 -21.24
CA SER A 37 -11.01 5.20 -19.89
C SER A 37 -9.88 5.42 -18.90
N ARG A 38 -9.95 6.52 -18.13
CA ARG A 38 -8.96 6.85 -17.09
C ARG A 38 -9.32 6.08 -15.83
N VAL A 39 -8.74 4.90 -15.68
CA VAL A 39 -8.98 4.05 -14.51
C VAL A 39 -7.93 4.37 -13.45
N PRO A 40 -8.32 4.80 -12.23
CA PRO A 40 -7.39 4.97 -11.12
C PRO A 40 -6.56 3.70 -10.90
N LEU A 41 -5.24 3.85 -10.87
CA LEU A 41 -4.31 2.74 -10.81
C LEU A 41 -4.14 2.21 -9.39
N VAL A 42 -4.13 3.09 -8.38
CA VAL A 42 -3.91 2.71 -6.98
C VAL A 42 -5.26 2.54 -6.28
N PRO A 43 -5.65 1.31 -5.87
CA PRO A 43 -6.88 1.10 -5.13
C PRO A 43 -6.87 1.86 -3.79
N LYS A 44 -8.03 2.37 -3.36
CA LYS A 44 -8.16 3.13 -2.09
C LYS A 44 -7.79 2.31 -0.84
N ASP A 45 -7.92 0.99 -0.92
CA ASP A 45 -7.55 0.03 0.13
C ASP A 45 -6.08 -0.43 0.05
N HIS A 46 -5.32 0.04 -0.94
CA HIS A 46 -3.90 -0.28 -1.06
C HIS A 46 -3.11 0.34 0.11
N ALA A 47 -2.22 -0.44 0.73
CA ALA A 47 -1.47 -0.01 1.91
C ALA A 47 -0.61 1.26 1.69
N LEU A 48 -0.23 1.52 0.43
CA LEU A 48 0.55 2.70 0.02
C LEU A 48 -0.30 3.78 -0.68
N TYR A 49 -1.64 3.68 -0.64
CA TYR A 49 -2.53 4.64 -1.31
C TYR A 49 -2.24 6.09 -0.92
N ALA A 50 -2.24 6.37 0.39
CA ALA A 50 -1.98 7.70 0.91
C ALA A 50 -0.63 8.29 0.48
N ARG A 51 0.36 7.41 0.27
CA ARG A 51 1.71 7.79 -0.18
C ARG A 51 1.71 8.13 -1.67
N PHE A 52 1.15 7.29 -2.54
CA PHE A 52 1.20 7.51 -3.98
C PHE A 52 0.25 8.60 -4.46
N GLU A 53 -0.94 8.71 -3.85
CA GLU A 53 -1.95 9.71 -4.22
C GLU A 53 -1.86 10.98 -3.36
N GLY A 54 -0.78 11.16 -2.61
CA GLY A 54 -0.48 12.43 -1.93
C GLY A 54 -1.58 12.94 -1.01
N THR A 55 -2.37 12.07 -0.37
CA THR A 55 -3.59 12.46 0.38
C THR A 55 -3.38 13.45 1.53
N ALA A 56 -2.13 13.66 1.96
CA ALA A 56 -1.75 14.66 2.96
C ALA A 56 -1.34 16.02 2.34
N LEU A 57 -1.37 16.14 1.01
CA LEU A 57 -0.99 17.31 0.21
C LEU A 57 -2.23 17.92 -0.45
N GLU A 58 -2.07 19.08 -1.10
CA GLU A 58 -3.09 19.61 -1.99
C GLU A 58 -3.27 18.64 -3.17
N ASN A 59 -4.49 18.14 -3.35
CA ASN A 59 -4.78 17.13 -4.38
C ASN A 59 -5.89 17.53 -5.36
N ALA A 60 -6.48 18.71 -5.20
CA ALA A 60 -7.56 19.17 -6.06
C ALA A 60 -7.02 19.68 -7.40
N CYS A 61 -7.69 19.35 -8.50
CA CYS A 61 -7.28 19.75 -9.84
C CYS A 61 -8.47 20.12 -10.73
N SER A 62 -8.21 20.97 -11.73
CA SER A 62 -9.13 21.27 -12.83
C SER A 62 -8.80 20.49 -14.11
N ASP A 63 -7.53 20.17 -14.31
CA ASP A 63 -6.98 19.54 -15.52
C ASP A 63 -5.65 18.84 -15.20
N ASP A 64 -5.13 18.08 -16.16
CA ASP A 64 -3.91 17.28 -15.98
C ASP A 64 -2.66 18.13 -15.71
N ALA A 65 -2.62 19.38 -16.19
CA ALA A 65 -1.46 20.24 -15.99
C ALA A 65 -1.36 20.77 -14.56
N ALA A 66 -2.46 20.73 -13.80
CA ALA A 66 -2.47 21.01 -12.37
C ALA A 66 -1.81 19.91 -11.52
N CYS A 67 -1.61 18.72 -12.09
CA CYS A 67 -1.04 17.57 -11.41
C CYS A 67 0.44 17.38 -11.76
N SER A 68 1.26 17.11 -10.74
CA SER A 68 2.68 16.86 -10.89
C SER A 68 3.10 15.58 -10.19
N LYS A 69 4.16 14.97 -10.73
CA LYS A 69 4.89 13.87 -10.10
C LYS A 69 5.92 14.45 -9.15
N GLY A 70 5.83 14.10 -7.87
CA GLY A 70 6.77 14.52 -6.83
C GLY A 70 7.19 13.37 -5.94
N GLY A 71 7.80 13.69 -4.81
CA GLY A 71 8.54 12.72 -4.00
C GLY A 71 9.95 12.48 -4.56
N CYS A 72 10.78 11.80 -3.78
CA CYS A 72 12.19 11.61 -4.13
C CYS A 72 12.39 10.73 -5.38
N SER A 73 11.42 9.87 -5.70
CA SER A 73 11.43 9.00 -6.88
C SER A 73 10.35 9.35 -7.91
N GLY A 74 9.67 10.51 -7.76
CA GLY A 74 8.55 10.88 -8.62
C GLY A 74 7.32 9.98 -8.45
N GLU A 75 7.17 9.36 -7.28
CA GLU A 75 6.12 8.37 -6.99
C GLU A 75 4.80 8.98 -6.52
N VAL A 76 4.78 10.26 -6.13
CA VAL A 76 3.59 10.92 -5.56
C VAL A 76 2.90 11.74 -6.64
N CYS A 77 1.66 11.43 -6.97
CA CYS A 77 0.81 12.27 -7.80
C CYS A 77 0.02 13.23 -6.89
N ALA A 78 0.24 14.53 -7.02
CA ALA A 78 -0.53 15.55 -6.30
C ALA A 78 -0.56 16.86 -7.09
N SER A 79 -1.32 17.83 -6.61
CA SER A 79 -1.33 19.19 -7.17
C SER A 79 -0.31 20.09 -6.45
N GLY A 80 0.20 21.10 -7.18
CA GLY A 80 1.02 22.16 -6.60
C GLY A 80 2.47 21.78 -6.25
N ASP A 81 3.14 22.67 -5.50
CA ASP A 81 4.51 22.47 -5.05
C ASP A 81 4.57 21.44 -3.90
N GLN A 82 4.97 20.21 -4.24
CA GLN A 82 5.11 19.14 -3.27
C GLN A 82 6.41 19.33 -2.46
N PRO A 83 6.36 19.25 -1.11
CA PRO A 83 7.57 19.30 -0.31
C PRO A 83 8.49 18.11 -0.63
N PRO A 84 9.82 18.24 -0.43
CA PRO A 84 10.73 17.12 -0.63
C PRO A 84 10.31 15.97 0.29
N GLY A 85 9.90 14.85 -0.30
CA GLY A 85 9.56 13.64 0.42
C GLY A 85 10.78 12.93 0.98
N THR A 86 10.54 11.93 1.83
CA THR A 86 11.58 11.02 2.29
C THR A 86 12.07 10.16 1.12
N CYS A 87 13.39 9.98 0.98
CA CYS A 87 13.99 9.15 -0.08
C CYS A 87 13.93 7.63 0.18
N ASP A 88 13.00 7.18 1.01
CA ASP A 88 12.74 5.77 1.23
C ASP A 88 12.14 5.15 -0.03
N VAL A 89 12.80 4.18 -0.64
CA VAL A 89 12.29 3.51 -1.84
C VAL A 89 11.22 2.49 -1.43
N PRO A 90 9.94 2.67 -1.83
CA PRO A 90 8.90 1.68 -1.53
C PRO A 90 9.17 0.38 -2.30
N GLU A 91 8.79 -0.76 -1.72
CA GLU A 91 8.96 -2.08 -2.36
C GLU A 91 8.08 -2.23 -3.61
N VAL A 92 6.94 -1.53 -3.64
CA VAL A 92 6.06 -1.43 -4.81
C VAL A 92 6.38 -0.12 -5.53
N GLN A 93 6.53 -0.20 -6.85
CA GLN A 93 6.74 0.97 -7.70
C GLN A 93 5.55 1.19 -8.63
N ILE A 94 5.22 2.45 -8.88
CA ILE A 94 4.25 2.81 -9.92
C ILE A 94 4.82 2.39 -11.28
N PRO A 95 4.07 1.61 -12.09
CA PRO A 95 4.50 1.26 -13.44
C PRO A 95 4.82 2.50 -14.27
N THR A 96 5.89 2.45 -15.05
CA THR A 96 6.34 3.58 -15.88
C THR A 96 5.33 4.00 -16.95
N ALA A 97 4.43 3.09 -17.33
CA ALA A 97 3.33 3.35 -18.25
C ALA A 97 2.12 4.06 -17.59
N ALA A 98 2.11 4.22 -16.27
CA ALA A 98 1.07 4.97 -15.57
C ALA A 98 1.26 6.48 -15.73
N SER A 99 0.14 7.19 -15.77
CA SER A 99 0.11 8.65 -15.88
C SER A 99 -0.39 9.27 -14.57
N CYS A 100 0.13 10.44 -14.24
CA CYS A 100 -0.40 11.27 -13.15
C CYS A 100 -1.21 12.38 -13.80
N GLY A 101 -2.47 12.56 -13.38
CA GLY A 101 -3.35 13.57 -13.95
C GLY A 101 -4.67 13.68 -13.20
N CYS A 102 -5.54 14.55 -13.69
CA CYS A 102 -6.77 14.90 -13.02
C CYS A 102 -7.88 13.91 -13.37
N VAL A 103 -8.37 13.19 -12.37
CA VAL A 103 -9.50 12.26 -12.52
C VAL A 103 -10.52 12.58 -11.43
N SER A 104 -11.73 12.96 -11.85
CA SER A 104 -12.81 13.34 -10.92
C SER A 104 -12.45 14.50 -9.96
N GLY A 105 -11.59 15.42 -10.40
CA GLY A 105 -11.18 16.60 -9.62
C GLY A 105 -10.06 16.33 -8.62
N GLU A 106 -9.48 15.13 -8.63
CA GLU A 106 -8.33 14.75 -7.80
C GLU A 106 -7.14 14.36 -8.69
N CYS A 107 -5.93 14.76 -8.31
CA CYS A 107 -4.72 14.25 -8.93
C CYS A 107 -4.53 12.79 -8.50
N VAL A 108 -4.55 11.89 -9.48
CA VAL A 108 -4.38 10.46 -9.23
C VAL A 108 -3.46 9.83 -10.25
N TRP A 109 -2.82 8.74 -9.85
CA TRP A 109 -2.25 7.81 -10.81
C TRP A 109 -3.37 7.07 -11.56
N TYR A 110 -3.31 7.07 -12.89
CA TYR A 110 -4.29 6.39 -13.73
C TYR A 110 -3.64 5.64 -14.90
N SER A 111 -4.41 4.73 -15.48
CA SER A 111 -4.08 4.00 -16.71
C SER A 111 -5.32 3.83 -17.59
N ASP A 112 -5.18 3.13 -18.72
CA ASP A 112 -6.30 2.70 -19.56
C ASP A 112 -7.05 1.46 -19.01
N GLY A 113 -6.69 0.99 -17.82
CA GLY A 113 -7.23 -0.22 -17.19
C GLY A 113 -6.46 -1.51 -17.52
N SER A 114 -5.43 -1.44 -18.37
CA SER A 114 -4.54 -2.59 -18.64
C SER A 114 -3.52 -2.84 -17.54
N LEU A 115 -3.31 -1.87 -16.66
CA LEU A 115 -2.34 -1.93 -15.57
C LEU A 115 -3.03 -2.17 -14.23
N THR A 116 -2.38 -2.96 -13.39
CA THR A 116 -2.74 -3.12 -11.98
C THR A 116 -1.50 -2.86 -11.13
N LEU A 117 -1.67 -2.17 -10.01
CA LEU A 117 -0.59 -2.05 -9.04
C LEU A 117 -0.50 -3.35 -8.26
N ALA A 118 0.70 -3.93 -8.19
CA ALA A 118 0.94 -5.08 -7.32
C ALA A 118 0.55 -4.70 -5.89
N ALA A 119 -0.22 -5.56 -5.22
CA ALA A 119 -0.51 -5.37 -3.81
C ALA A 119 0.81 -5.21 -3.07
N ALA A 120 0.91 -4.19 -2.21
CA ALA A 120 2.01 -4.07 -1.27
C ALA A 120 2.04 -5.33 -0.42
N THR A 121 2.88 -6.29 -0.80
CA THR A 121 3.22 -7.41 0.05
C THR A 121 3.79 -6.78 1.30
N ARG A 122 3.04 -6.83 2.41
CA ARG A 122 3.68 -6.69 3.70
C ARG A 122 4.70 -7.82 3.71
N LYS A 123 5.97 -7.47 3.61
CA LYS A 123 7.09 -8.39 3.81
C LYS A 123 7.00 -8.86 5.26
N GLY A 124 6.19 -9.90 5.47
CA GLY A 124 5.68 -10.31 6.78
C GLY A 124 4.34 -11.06 6.72
N GLU A 125 3.57 -10.93 5.65
CA GLU A 125 2.32 -11.69 5.43
C GLU A 125 2.50 -12.61 4.22
N ALA A 126 3.55 -13.44 4.26
CA ALA A 126 3.39 -14.77 3.69
C ALA A 126 2.16 -15.34 4.42
N ALA A 127 1.10 -15.66 3.69
CA ALA A 127 -0.06 -16.31 4.27
C ALA A 127 0.47 -17.41 5.19
N GLU A 128 0.28 -17.24 6.50
CA GLU A 128 0.65 -18.22 7.50
C GLU A 128 -0.32 -19.38 7.29
N GLN A 129 -0.05 -20.16 6.26
CA GLN A 129 -0.76 -21.37 5.95
C GLN A 129 -0.41 -22.28 7.12
N ALA A 130 -1.34 -22.36 8.07
CA ALA A 130 -1.25 -23.32 9.15
C ALA A 130 -0.82 -24.65 8.56
N GLY A 131 0.17 -25.29 9.19
CA GLY A 131 0.74 -26.53 8.74
C GLY A 131 -0.29 -27.67 8.73
N PRO A 132 0.13 -28.90 8.43
CA PRO A 132 -0.77 -30.04 8.49
C PRO A 132 -1.31 -30.24 9.92
N ARG A 133 -2.47 -30.92 10.02
CA ARG A 133 -2.96 -31.42 11.31
C ARG A 133 -1.99 -32.45 11.89
N CYS A 134 -1.80 -32.40 13.20
CA CYS A 134 -0.92 -33.30 13.93
C CYS A 134 -1.50 -33.60 15.31
N GLY A 135 -1.97 -34.83 15.49
CA GLY A 135 -2.77 -35.21 16.66
C GLY A 135 -4.00 -34.32 16.80
N ASP A 136 -4.16 -33.75 17.99
CA ASP A 136 -5.27 -32.85 18.32
C ASP A 136 -5.02 -31.39 17.88
N GLY A 137 -3.87 -31.10 17.27
CA GLY A 137 -3.44 -29.75 16.88
C GLY A 137 -3.22 -29.57 15.37
N THR A 138 -2.79 -28.36 15.02
CA THR A 138 -2.33 -27.98 13.67
C THR A 138 -0.94 -27.38 13.81
N CYS A 139 0.02 -27.81 12.99
CA CYS A 139 1.39 -27.32 13.09
C CYS A 139 1.51 -25.88 12.63
N ALA A 140 2.60 -25.20 13.03
CA ALA A 140 2.88 -23.86 12.53
C ALA A 140 3.19 -23.89 11.03
N ALA A 141 3.12 -22.73 10.36
CA ALA A 141 3.48 -22.63 8.96
C ALA A 141 4.92 -23.12 8.72
N GLY A 142 5.10 -23.97 7.71
CA GLY A 142 6.39 -24.57 7.36
C GLY A 142 6.82 -25.77 8.22
N GLU A 143 6.07 -26.11 9.28
CA GLU A 143 6.28 -27.36 10.03
C GLU A 143 5.55 -28.53 9.36
N THR A 144 6.03 -29.75 9.63
CA THR A 144 5.36 -30.98 9.23
C THR A 144 4.93 -31.76 10.46
N CYS A 145 3.88 -32.59 10.32
CA CYS A 145 3.53 -33.55 11.35
C CYS A 145 4.45 -34.75 11.25
N ILE A 146 5.32 -34.91 12.24
CA ILE A 146 6.28 -36.00 12.31
C ILE A 146 5.66 -37.10 13.15
N GLU A 147 5.53 -38.27 12.55
CA GLU A 147 4.98 -39.46 13.17
C GLU A 147 6.07 -40.46 13.50
N TYR A 148 6.08 -41.00 14.72
CA TYR A 148 7.11 -41.95 15.14
C TYR A 148 6.60 -42.95 16.19
N TYR A 149 7.33 -44.04 16.37
CA TYR A 149 7.12 -44.98 17.47
C TYR A 149 8.22 -44.77 18.50
N GLY A 150 7.85 -44.83 19.79
CA GLY A 150 8.83 -44.79 20.87
C GLY A 150 9.69 -46.06 20.94
N ILE A 151 10.43 -46.24 22.03
CA ILE A 151 11.36 -47.36 22.24
C ILE A 151 10.70 -48.76 22.11
N ALA A 152 9.38 -48.85 22.35
CA ALA A 152 8.60 -50.08 22.18
C ALA A 152 8.34 -50.47 20.70
N GLY A 153 8.71 -49.60 19.76
CA GLY A 153 8.50 -49.79 18.33
C GLY A 153 7.01 -49.90 17.95
N PRO A 154 6.67 -50.56 16.84
CA PRO A 154 5.29 -50.70 16.36
C PRO A 154 4.33 -51.44 17.31
N ARG A 155 4.84 -52.08 18.36
CA ARG A 155 4.01 -52.71 19.41
C ARG A 155 3.52 -51.69 20.45
N GLY A 156 4.13 -50.50 20.51
CA GLY A 156 3.74 -49.41 21.40
C GLY A 156 2.80 -48.40 20.72
N PRO A 157 2.42 -47.34 21.45
CA PRO A 157 1.67 -46.23 20.87
C PRO A 157 2.49 -45.48 19.82
N LYS A 158 1.79 -44.93 18.82
CA LYS A 158 2.35 -44.02 17.83
C LYS A 158 2.26 -42.60 18.37
N PHE A 159 3.34 -41.84 18.29
CA PHE A 159 3.43 -40.45 18.71
C PHE A 159 3.44 -39.53 17.49
N GLN A 160 2.96 -38.31 17.69
CA GLN A 160 2.89 -37.28 16.67
C GLN A 160 3.39 -35.96 17.27
N THR A 161 4.23 -35.24 16.53
CA THR A 161 4.75 -33.94 16.96
C THR A 161 4.93 -33.03 15.76
N CYS A 162 4.67 -31.74 15.95
CA CYS A 162 5.02 -30.74 14.96
C CYS A 162 6.52 -30.45 15.02
N GLY A 163 7.13 -30.23 13.86
CA GLY A 163 8.51 -29.80 13.76
C GLY A 163 9.01 -29.75 12.32
N ILE A 164 10.19 -29.19 12.15
CA ILE A 164 10.90 -29.21 10.86
C ILE A 164 12.03 -30.24 11.01
N PRO A 165 12.13 -31.27 10.15
CA PRO A 165 13.28 -32.18 10.17
C PRO A 165 14.58 -31.37 10.11
N CYS A 166 15.59 -31.79 10.87
CA CYS A 166 16.87 -31.07 10.96
C CYS A 166 17.96 -31.81 10.17
N PRO A 167 17.98 -31.74 8.83
CA PRO A 167 19.02 -32.39 8.04
C PRO A 167 20.37 -31.71 8.33
N ASN A 168 21.38 -32.51 8.66
CA ASN A 168 22.75 -32.04 8.95
C ASN A 168 22.87 -31.12 10.18
N GLY A 169 21.92 -31.17 11.12
CA GLY A 169 22.04 -30.41 12.38
C GLY A 169 21.77 -28.91 12.25
N LYS A 170 21.17 -28.45 11.14
CA LYS A 170 20.90 -27.02 10.88
C LYS A 170 19.41 -26.70 10.89
N CYS A 171 19.07 -25.55 11.44
CA CYS A 171 17.72 -24.99 11.50
C CYS A 171 17.70 -23.55 10.98
N ALA A 172 16.52 -23.07 10.59
CA ALA A 172 16.31 -21.65 10.29
C ALA A 172 16.61 -20.77 11.52
N ASP A 173 16.84 -19.48 11.28
CA ASP A 173 17.22 -18.52 12.33
C ASP A 173 16.25 -18.55 13.52
N GLY A 174 16.81 -18.57 14.73
CA GLY A 174 16.06 -18.59 15.98
C GLY A 174 15.59 -19.97 16.48
N LYS A 175 15.74 -21.03 15.68
CA LYS A 175 15.38 -22.41 16.09
C LYS A 175 16.61 -23.24 16.47
N LYS A 176 16.42 -24.26 17.31
CA LYS A 176 17.47 -25.21 17.69
C LYS A 176 17.10 -26.63 17.28
N CYS A 177 18.11 -27.35 16.83
CA CYS A 177 18.02 -28.76 16.51
C CYS A 177 18.02 -29.56 17.82
N ILE A 178 16.86 -30.11 18.21
CA ILE A 178 16.71 -30.92 19.42
C ILE A 178 16.39 -32.36 19.07
N THR A 179 16.97 -33.32 19.80
CA THR A 179 16.63 -34.74 19.64
C THR A 179 15.41 -35.08 20.48
N ILE A 180 14.37 -35.60 19.85
CA ILE A 180 13.22 -36.12 20.56
C ILE A 180 13.61 -37.47 21.19
N ALA A 181 13.45 -37.59 22.51
CA ALA A 181 13.67 -38.86 23.20
C ALA A 181 12.74 -39.92 22.60
N ASP A 182 13.30 -41.06 22.20
CA ASP A 182 12.60 -42.14 21.49
C ASP A 182 12.02 -41.75 20.12
N GLY A 183 12.48 -40.62 19.56
CA GLY A 183 11.98 -40.07 18.30
C GLY A 183 12.77 -40.46 17.04
N PRO A 184 12.35 -39.98 15.87
CA PRO A 184 12.93 -40.35 14.57
C PRO A 184 14.26 -39.64 14.27
N GLY A 185 14.78 -38.86 15.22
CA GLY A 185 15.98 -38.04 15.06
C GLY A 185 15.74 -36.60 15.49
N PRO A 186 16.66 -35.69 15.13
CA PRO A 186 16.59 -34.31 15.57
C PRO A 186 15.62 -33.46 14.72
N VAL A 187 14.92 -32.56 15.38
CA VAL A 187 13.95 -31.63 14.79
C VAL A 187 14.25 -30.19 15.21
N CYS A 188 13.92 -29.23 14.37
CA CYS A 188 14.04 -27.82 14.68
C CYS A 188 12.83 -27.35 15.49
N GLN A 189 13.08 -26.81 16.68
CA GLN A 189 12.08 -26.10 17.49
C GLN A 189 12.53 -24.67 17.78
#